data_AF-A0A061NRT9-F1
#
_entry.id   AF-A0A061NRT9-F1
#
_cell.length_a   1.000
_cell.length_b   1.000
_cell.length_c   1.000
_cell.angle_alpha   90.00
_cell.angle_beta   90.00
_cell.angle_gamma   90.00
#
_symmetry.space_group_name_H-M   'P 1'
#
loop_
_entity.id
_entity.type
_entity.pdbx_description
1 polymer ?
#
loop_
_entity_poly.entity_id
_entity_poly.type
_entity_poly.pdbx_seq_one_letter_code
_entity_poly.pdbx_strand_id
1 'polypeptide(L)' 'MDGEQVATVDVTTSSIEDGAGNRAYFDETYEFIYDQTTGNFLITDIVIEQTW' A
#
# COMPACT_ATOMS: atom_id res chain seq x y z
N MET A 1 -29.73 -8.39 -5.63
CA MET A 1 -28.31 -8.77 -5.67
C MET A 1 -27.66 -7.80 -4.71
N ASP A 2 -27.36 -8.26 -3.50
CA ASP A 2 -26.74 -7.42 -2.48
C ASP A 2 -25.38 -6.97 -3.01
N GLY A 3 -25.13 -5.66 -2.91
CA GLY A 3 -23.95 -5.02 -3.48
C GLY A 3 -22.68 -5.66 -2.95
N GLU A 4 -21.74 -5.92 -3.85
CA GLU A 4 -20.40 -6.39 -3.56
C GLU A 4 -19.78 -5.50 -2.48
N GLN A 5 -19.60 -6.04 -1.28
CA GLN A 5 -18.93 -5.34 -0.20
C GLN A 5 -17.43 -5.40 -0.50
N VAL A 6 -16.93 -4.43 -1.28
CA VAL A 6 -15.50 -4.22 -1.49
C VAL A 6 -14.96 -3.63 -0.19
N ALA A 7 -14.36 -4.47 0.65
CA ALA A 7 -13.63 -3.99 1.81
C ALA A 7 -12.29 -3.42 1.33
N THR A 8 -12.13 -2.11 1.47
CA THR A 8 -10.84 -1.44 1.29
C THR A 8 -10.03 -1.56 2.57
N VAL A 9 -8.74 -1.88 2.44
CA VAL A 9 -7.80 -1.99 3.56
C VAL A 9 -6.62 -1.05 3.30
N ASP A 10 -6.43 -0.11 4.22
CA ASP A 10 -5.23 0.73 4.24
C ASP A 10 -4.15 0.08 5.08
N VAL A 11 -2.95 -0.08 4.52
CA VAL A 11 -1.78 -0.60 5.21
C VAL A 11 -0.70 0.47 5.23
N THR A 12 -0.35 0.94 6.42
CA THR A 12 0.74 1.88 6.62
C THR A 12 2.00 1.14 7.08
N THR A 13 3.11 1.37 6.39
CA THR A 13 4.43 0.83 6.70
C THR A 13 5.46 1.95 6.74
N SER A 14 6.60 1.68 7.36
CA SER A 14 7.78 2.53 7.23
C SER A 14 8.98 1.70 6.82
N SER A 15 9.86 2.30 6.05
CA SER A 15 11.04 1.64 5.49
C SER A 15 12.27 2.52 5.53
N ILE A 16 13.43 1.86 5.43
CA ILE A 16 14.74 2.48 5.30
C ILE A 16 15.37 1.91 4.04
N GLU A 17 15.66 2.77 3.07
CA GLU A 17 16.33 2.38 1.85
C GLU A 17 17.77 2.92 1.84
N ASP A 18 18.73 1.99 1.76
CA ASP A 18 20.15 2.31 1.70
C ASP A 18 20.64 2.17 0.25
N GLY A 19 21.05 3.28 -0.37
CA GLY A 19 21.52 3.33 -1.75
C GLY A 19 22.63 4.38 -1.95
N ALA A 20 23.72 3.99 -2.62
CA ALA A 20 24.83 4.89 -2.98
C ALA A 20 25.43 5.70 -1.80
N GLY A 21 25.40 5.14 -0.58
CA GLY A 21 25.91 5.82 0.62
C GLY A 21 24.97 6.84 1.25
N ASN A 22 23.75 6.99 0.70
CA ASN A 22 22.67 7.76 1.30
C ASN A 22 21.65 6.81 1.92
N ARG A 23 21.13 7.20 3.08
CA ARG A 23 20.03 6.53 3.75
C ARG A 23 18.79 7.41 3.63
N ALA A 24 17.72 6.85 3.08
CA ALA A 24 16.42 7.50 3.00
C ALA A 24 15.42 6.75 3.88
N TYR A 25 14.52 7.51 4.50
CA TYR A 25 13.44 7.00 5.35
C TYR A 25 12.13 7.32 4.64
N PHE A 26 11.16 6.40 4.72
CA PHE A 26 9.87 6.58 4.09
C PHE A 26 8.75 6.15 5.03
N ASP A 27 7.67 6.93 5.00
CA ASP A 27 6.35 6.50 5.45
C ASP A 27 5.51 6.20 4.20
N GLU A 28 4.89 5.03 4.18
CA GLU A 28 4.22 4.49 3.01
C GLU A 28 2.82 4.01 3.40
N THR A 29 1.82 4.37 2.62
CA THR A 29 0.45 3.87 2.78
C THR A 29 -0.03 3.26 1.47
N TYR A 30 -0.48 2.02 1.56
CA TYR A 30 -0.98 1.22 0.44
C TYR A 30 -2.47 0.97 0.65
N GLU A 31 -3.27 1.27 -0.36
CA GLU A 31 -4.68 0.91 -0.39
C GLU A 31 -4.85 -0.44 -1.12
N PHE A 32 -5.52 -1.39 -0.48
CA PHE A 32 -5.81 -2.70 -1.05
C PHE A 32 -7.31 -2.94 -1.19
N ILE A 33 -7.70 -3.61 -2.27
CA ILE A 33 -9.01 -4.23 -2.44
C ILE A 33 -8.87 -5.74 -2.65
N TYR A 34 -9.87 -6.50 -2.22
CA TYR A 34 -9.99 -7.92 -2.54
C TYR A 34 -10.89 -8.12 -3.77
N ASP A 35 -10.32 -8.63 -4.86
CA ASP A 35 -11.08 -9.03 -6.05
C ASP A 35 -11.55 -10.47 -5.91
N GLN A 36 -12.87 -10.66 -5.71
CA GLN A 36 -13.48 -11.98 -5.53
C GLN A 36 -13.52 -12.80 -6.83
N THR A 37 -13.42 -12.16 -8.00
CA THR A 37 -13.42 -12.85 -9.29
C THR A 37 -12.14 -13.64 -9.49
N THR A 38 -11.01 -13.02 -9.12
CA THR A 38 -9.69 -13.62 -9.30
C THR A 38 -9.09 -14.17 -8.01
N GLY A 39 -9.69 -13.84 -6.86
CA GLY A 39 -9.20 -14.23 -5.53
C GLY A 39 -7.92 -13.51 -5.11
N ASN A 40 -7.61 -12.35 -5.71
CA ASN A 40 -6.39 -11.61 -5.49
C ASN A 40 -6.62 -10.35 -4.65
N PHE A 41 -5.57 -9.90 -3.96
CA PHE A 41 -5.51 -8.54 -3.44
C PHE A 41 -4.85 -7.65 -4.49
N LEU A 42 -5.49 -6.52 -4.78
CA LEU A 42 -4.99 -5.53 -5.72
C LEU A 42 -4.63 -4.27 -4.94
N ILE A 43 -3.46 -3.70 -5.25
CA ILE A 43 -3.11 -2.35 -4.77
C ILE A 43 -3.81 -1.35 -5.69
N THR A 44 -4.61 -0.47 -5.11
CA THR A 44 -5.39 0.54 -5.85
C THR A 44 -4.80 1.94 -5.73
N ASP A 45 -4.13 2.23 -4.62
CA ASP A 45 -3.43 3.50 -4.40
C ASP A 45 -2.16 3.30 -3.58
N ILE A 46 -1.21 4.21 -3.76
CA ILE A 46 0.08 4.23 -3.07
C ILE A 46 0.46 5.68 -2.79
N VAL A 47 0.66 6.00 -1.51
CA VAL A 47 1.24 7.27 -1.05
C VAL A 47 2.57 6.96 -0.36
N ILE A 48 3.65 7.56 -0.84
CA ILE A 48 4.99 7.41 -0.29
C ILE A 48 5.55 8.81 -0.01
N GLU A 49 5.95 9.04 1.23
CA GLU A 49 6.57 10.29 1.67
C GLU A 49 7.97 10.01 2.21
N GLN A 50 8.98 10.64 1.61
CA GLN A 50 10.33 10.60 2.17
C GLN A 50 10.36 11.46 3.45
N THR A 51 10.85 10.87 4.53
CA THR A 51 11.03 11.51 5.83
C THR A 51 12.51 11.81 6.10
N TRP A 52 12.79 12.68 7.09
CA TRP A 52 14.12 13.22 7.40
C TRP A 52 14.61 12.87 8.80
#